data_AF-A0A3R7RBT5-F1
#
_entry.id   AF-A0A3R7RBT5-F1
#
_cell.length_a   1.000
_cell.length_b   1.000
_cell.length_c   1.000
_cell.angle_alpha   90.00
_cell.angle_beta   90.00
_cell.angle_gamma   90.00
#
_symmetry.space_group_name_H-M   'P 1'
#
loop_
_entity.id
_entity.type
_entity.pdbx_description
1 polymer ?
#
loop_
_entity_poly.entity_id
_entity_poly.type
_entity_poly.pdbx_seq_one_letter_code
_entity_poly.pdbx_strand_id
1 'polypeptide(L)'
;MTSDLVLRLVELETQTERAAQLTEEGRYKPAMASWSRVALLAEGIFGRVDDSVLDASRILASIMSRMGLHEDGLHVLGELAERLFDAGLSDTPRFEAIKLQIKDLQTCQFTMPETRVAAFGRSSG
;
A
#
# COMPACT_ATOMS: atom_id res chain seq x y z
N MET A 1 -29.46 -12.92 7.20
CA MET A 1 -28.27 -12.10 7.55
C MET A 1 -26.95 -12.81 7.29
N THR A 2 -26.83 -14.13 7.50
CA THR A 2 -25.57 -14.89 7.25
C THR A 2 -25.14 -14.91 5.77
N SER A 3 -26.09 -14.88 4.84
CA SER A 3 -25.79 -14.91 3.40
C SER A 3 -25.01 -13.69 2.91
N ASP A 4 -25.20 -12.51 3.52
CA ASP A 4 -24.54 -11.26 3.10
C ASP A 4 -23.06 -11.23 3.51
N LEU A 5 -22.74 -11.63 4.74
CA LEU A 5 -21.37 -11.75 5.22
C LEU A 5 -20.57 -12.77 4.39
N VAL A 6 -21.19 -13.93 4.08
CA VAL A 6 -20.54 -14.96 3.26
C VAL A 6 -20.22 -14.43 1.86
N LEU A 7 -21.16 -13.70 1.23
CA LEU A 7 -20.92 -13.09 -0.09
C LEU A 7 -19.78 -12.07 -0.04
N ARG A 8 -19.71 -11.25 1.02
CA ARG A 8 -18.65 -10.25 1.20
C ARG A 8 -17.27 -10.89 1.43
N LEU A 9 -17.21 -12.02 2.14
CA LEU A 9 -15.98 -12.77 2.34
C LEU A 9 -15.51 -13.43 1.03
N VAL A 10 -16.42 -14.03 0.27
CA VAL A 10 -16.09 -14.59 -1.06
C VAL A 10 -15.63 -13.50 -2.01
N GLU A 11 -16.28 -12.33 -1.99
CA GLU A 11 -15.81 -11.18 -2.77
C GLU A 11 -14.41 -10.74 -2.35
N LEU A 12 -14.15 -10.62 -1.04
CA LEU A 12 -12.84 -10.24 -0.53
C LEU A 12 -11.74 -11.23 -0.97
N GLU A 13 -11.98 -12.53 -0.84
CA GLU A 13 -11.05 -13.58 -1.25
C GLU A 13 -10.77 -13.49 -2.76
N THR A 14 -11.82 -13.44 -3.57
CA THR A 14 -11.71 -13.33 -5.04
C THR A 14 -10.94 -12.07 -5.47
N GLN A 15 -11.20 -10.93 -4.82
CA GLN A 15 -10.48 -9.69 -5.12
C GLN A 15 -9.02 -9.77 -4.68
N THR A 16 -8.74 -10.42 -3.56
CA THR A 16 -7.38 -10.58 -3.03
C THR A 16 -6.53 -11.45 -3.96
N GLU A 17 -7.05 -12.59 -4.40
CA GLU A 17 -6.37 -13.47 -5.37
C GLU A 17 -6.07 -12.73 -6.68
N ARG A 18 -7.07 -12.01 -7.20
CA ARG A 18 -6.89 -11.21 -8.42
C ARG A 18 -5.86 -10.10 -8.23
N ALA A 19 -5.87 -9.42 -7.09
CA ALA A 19 -4.92 -8.36 -6.79
C ALA A 19 -3.48 -8.90 -6.69
N ALA A 20 -3.31 -10.06 -6.03
CA ALA A 20 -2.04 -10.76 -5.95
C ALA A 20 -1.53 -11.15 -7.33
N GLN A 21 -2.36 -11.81 -8.16
CA GLN A 21 -2.01 -12.18 -9.52
C GLN A 21 -1.56 -10.97 -10.35
N LEU A 22 -2.32 -9.87 -10.32
CA LEU A 22 -1.96 -8.63 -11.04
C LEU A 22 -0.63 -8.04 -10.56
N THR A 23 -0.33 -8.20 -9.27
CA THR A 23 0.93 -7.74 -8.67
C THR A 23 2.11 -8.59 -9.15
N GLU A 24 1.93 -9.91 -9.20
CA GLU A 24 2.92 -10.86 -9.74
C GLU A 24 3.18 -10.66 -11.23
N GLU A 25 2.13 -10.37 -12.01
CA GLU A 25 2.24 -10.01 -13.43
C GLU A 25 2.90 -8.63 -13.67
N GLY A 26 3.22 -7.88 -12.62
CA GLY A 26 3.81 -6.53 -12.72
C GLY A 26 2.83 -5.47 -13.24
N ARG A 27 1.53 -5.79 -13.29
CA ARG A 27 0.47 -4.87 -13.73
C ARG A 27 0.07 -3.97 -12.57
N TYR A 28 0.96 -3.06 -12.20
CA TYR A 28 0.84 -2.24 -10.98
C TYR A 28 -0.40 -1.34 -10.93
N LYS A 29 -0.79 -0.70 -12.04
CA LYS A 29 -2.00 0.15 -12.08
C LYS A 29 -3.29 -0.62 -11.73
N PRO A 30 -3.63 -1.73 -12.41
CA PRO A 30 -4.82 -2.49 -12.04
C PRO A 30 -4.66 -3.21 -10.70
N ALA A 31 -3.44 -3.63 -10.32
CA ALA A 31 -3.19 -4.20 -8.99
C ALA A 31 -3.53 -3.20 -7.88
N MET A 32 -3.13 -1.94 -8.03
CA MET A 32 -3.45 -0.87 -7.07
C MET A 32 -4.97 -0.68 -6.92
N ALA A 33 -5.72 -0.66 -8.01
CA ALA A 33 -7.19 -0.56 -7.94
C ALA A 33 -7.82 -1.76 -7.22
N SER A 34 -7.33 -2.98 -7.50
CA SER A 34 -7.81 -4.19 -6.83
C SER A 34 -7.46 -4.21 -5.35
N TRP A 35 -6.22 -3.91 -4.96
CA TRP A 35 -5.82 -3.84 -3.55
C TRP A 35 -6.55 -2.73 -2.77
N SER A 36 -6.87 -1.61 -3.41
CA SER A 36 -7.70 -0.57 -2.81
C SER A 36 -9.11 -1.09 -2.48
N ARG A 37 -9.70 -1.87 -3.38
CA ARG A 37 -10.99 -2.53 -3.13
C ARG A 37 -10.90 -3.57 -2.01
N VAL A 38 -9.81 -4.35 -1.97
CA VAL A 38 -9.56 -5.33 -0.89
C VAL A 38 -9.51 -4.63 0.47
N ALA A 39 -8.76 -3.53 0.59
CA ALA A 39 -8.65 -2.78 1.84
C ALA A 39 -10.02 -2.25 2.32
N LEU A 40 -10.82 -1.67 1.43
CA LEU A 40 -12.15 -1.17 1.75
C LEU A 40 -13.13 -2.28 2.16
N LEU A 41 -13.10 -3.43 1.47
CA LEU A 41 -13.94 -4.57 1.80
C LEU A 41 -13.54 -5.17 3.16
N ALA A 42 -12.25 -5.37 3.38
CA ALA A 42 -11.71 -5.88 4.64
C ALA A 42 -12.05 -4.95 5.81
N GLU A 43 -11.91 -3.62 5.63
CA GLU A 43 -12.23 -2.64 6.66
C GLU A 43 -13.73 -2.69 7.03
N GLY A 44 -14.61 -2.84 6.04
CA GLY A 44 -16.03 -2.97 6.28
C GLY A 44 -16.46 -4.30 6.91
N ILE A 45 -15.63 -5.35 6.88
CA ILE A 45 -15.96 -6.68 7.42
C ILE A 45 -15.33 -6.87 8.80
N PHE A 46 -14.04 -6.58 8.93
CA PHE A 46 -13.23 -6.88 10.12
C PHE A 46 -12.88 -5.64 10.94
N GLY A 47 -12.96 -4.44 10.34
CA GLY A 47 -12.63 -3.17 10.98
C GLY A 47 -11.28 -2.60 10.53
N ARG A 48 -11.08 -1.32 10.84
CA ARG A 48 -9.99 -0.48 10.30
C ARG A 48 -8.56 -0.89 10.71
N VAL A 49 -8.42 -1.70 11.76
CA VAL A 49 -7.12 -2.12 12.32
C VAL A 49 -6.89 -3.62 12.16
N ASP A 50 -7.75 -4.29 11.39
CA ASP A 50 -7.59 -5.70 11.10
C ASP A 50 -6.35 -5.96 10.23
N ASP A 51 -5.71 -7.10 10.46
CA ASP A 51 -4.51 -7.52 9.74
C ASP A 51 -4.70 -7.51 8.22
N SER A 52 -5.90 -7.85 7.72
CA SER A 52 -6.21 -7.86 6.30
C SER A 52 -6.16 -6.45 5.70
N VAL A 53 -6.61 -5.44 6.45
CA VAL A 53 -6.58 -4.03 6.04
C VAL A 53 -5.15 -3.52 6.03
N LEU A 54 -4.39 -3.83 7.08
CA LEU A 54 -2.99 -3.44 7.20
C LEU A 54 -2.15 -4.05 6.07
N ASP A 55 -2.32 -5.34 5.79
CA ASP A 55 -1.54 -6.02 4.76
C ASP A 55 -1.90 -5.53 3.34
N ALA A 56 -3.19 -5.35 3.03
CA ALA A 56 -3.61 -4.76 1.75
C ALA A 56 -3.03 -3.35 1.54
N SER A 57 -3.04 -2.52 2.59
CA SER A 57 -2.57 -1.14 2.55
C SER A 57 -1.04 -1.05 2.44
N ARG A 58 -0.31 -1.96 3.08
CA ARG A 58 1.15 -2.07 2.92
C ARG A 58 1.55 -2.52 1.52
N ILE A 59 0.78 -3.42 0.91
CA ILE A 59 0.98 -3.84 -0.47
C ILE A 59 0.69 -2.66 -1.42
N LEU A 60 -0.37 -1.89 -1.19
CA LEU A 60 -0.64 -0.66 -1.93
C LEU A 60 0.53 0.31 -1.90
N ALA A 61 1.07 0.60 -0.71
CA ALA A 61 2.22 1.49 -0.57
C ALA A 61 3.46 0.98 -1.33
N SER A 62 3.69 -0.34 -1.33
CA SER A 62 4.77 -0.97 -2.12
C SER A 62 4.54 -0.82 -3.62
N ILE A 63 3.32 -1.04 -4.10
CA ILE A 63 2.95 -0.85 -5.51
C ILE A 63 3.10 0.61 -5.93
N MET A 64 2.64 1.55 -5.10
CA MET A 64 2.78 2.99 -5.31
C MET A 64 4.25 3.39 -5.46
N SER A 65 5.12 2.90 -4.56
CA SER A 65 6.58 3.07 -4.65
C SER A 65 7.15 2.61 -5.99
N ARG A 66 6.78 1.39 -6.42
CA ARG A 66 7.24 0.80 -7.70
C ARG A 66 6.75 1.59 -8.92
N MET A 67 5.65 2.33 -8.78
CA MET A 67 5.13 3.24 -9.80
C MET A 67 5.72 4.65 -9.74
N GLY A 68 6.60 4.93 -8.78
CA GLY A 68 7.18 6.27 -8.55
C GLY A 68 6.35 7.18 -7.65
N LEU A 69 5.19 6.71 -7.16
CA LEU A 69 4.26 7.44 -6.28
C LEU A 69 4.71 7.28 -4.80
N HIS A 70 5.93 7.72 -4.50
CA HIS A 70 6.54 7.50 -3.19
C HIS A 70 5.81 8.26 -2.07
N GLU A 71 5.40 9.50 -2.32
CA GLU A 71 4.69 10.33 -1.34
C GLU A 71 3.31 9.76 -1.01
N ASP A 72 2.56 9.29 -2.01
CA ASP A 72 1.28 8.61 -1.79
C ASP A 72 1.45 7.33 -0.96
N GLY A 73 2.49 6.54 -1.27
CA GLY A 73 2.80 5.34 -0.50
C GLY A 73 3.17 5.64 0.96
N LEU A 74 3.94 6.72 1.19
CA LEU A 74 4.27 7.18 2.55
C LEU A 74 3.02 7.68 3.29
N HIS A 75 2.14 8.40 2.62
CA HIS A 75 0.89 8.89 3.20
C HIS A 75 0.01 7.74 3.68
N VAL A 76 -0.17 6.71 2.84
CA VAL A 76 -0.93 5.49 3.21
C VAL A 76 -0.33 4.82 4.45
N LEU A 77 0.99 4.62 4.50
CA LEU A 77 1.62 3.99 5.67
C LEU A 77 1.56 4.86 6.93
N GLY A 78 1.66 6.19 6.77
CA GLY A 78 1.50 7.15 7.85
C GLY A 78 0.12 7.04 8.50
N GLU A 79 -0.94 7.04 7.68
CA GLU A 79 -2.30 6.84 8.19
C GLU A 79 -2.46 5.51 8.93
N LEU A 80 -1.87 4.42 8.44
CA LEU A 80 -1.93 3.12 9.14
C LEU A 80 -1.22 3.18 10.50
N ALA A 81 -0.06 3.82 10.56
CA ALA A 81 0.68 3.99 11.80
C ALA A 81 -0.13 4.81 12.81
N GLU A 82 -0.72 5.92 12.38
CA GLU A 82 -1.60 6.74 13.23
C GLU A 82 -2.81 5.93 13.72
N ARG A 83 -3.47 5.16 12.85
CA ARG A 83 -4.62 4.32 13.23
C ARG A 83 -4.24 3.27 14.29
N LEU A 84 -3.06 2.66 14.19
CA LEU A 84 -2.53 1.71 15.16
C LEU A 84 -2.15 2.37 16.48
N PHE A 85 -1.54 3.56 16.41
CA PHE A 85 -1.18 4.35 17.58
C PHE A 85 -2.43 4.74 18.38
N ASP A 86 -3.47 5.26 17.71
CA ASP A 86 -4.76 5.61 18.30
C ASP A 86 -5.48 4.40 18.92
N ALA A 87 -5.26 3.21 18.36
CA ALA A 87 -5.79 1.96 18.89
C ALA A 87 -4.99 1.39 20.08
N GLY A 88 -3.88 2.04 20.47
CA GLY A 88 -2.98 1.56 21.51
C GLY A 88 -2.14 0.34 21.10
N LEU A 89 -1.96 0.13 19.79
CA LEU A 89 -1.25 -1.02 19.21
C LEU A 89 0.17 -0.65 18.74
N SER A 90 0.77 0.38 19.34
CA SER A 90 2.11 0.88 19.00
C SER A 90 3.23 -0.13 19.25
N ASP A 91 3.04 -1.06 20.19
CA ASP A 91 4.08 -2.03 20.57
C ASP A 91 3.96 -3.36 19.79
N THR A 92 3.11 -3.39 18.77
CA THR A 92 2.90 -4.59 17.97
C THR A 92 4.00 -4.76 16.91
N PRO A 93 4.38 -6.00 16.56
CA PRO A 93 5.28 -6.25 15.42
C PRO A 93 4.79 -5.64 14.11
N ARG A 94 3.46 -5.46 13.96
CA ARG A 94 2.83 -4.81 12.79
C ARG A 94 3.16 -3.32 12.73
N PHE A 95 3.07 -2.60 13.84
CA PHE A 95 3.44 -1.19 13.90
C PHE A 95 4.92 -0.98 13.56
N GLU A 96 5.81 -1.82 14.09
CA GLU A 96 7.23 -1.78 13.73
C GLU A 96 7.47 -2.13 12.26
N ALA A 97 6.72 -3.08 11.69
CA ALA A 97 6.82 -3.40 10.27
C ALA A 97 6.40 -2.22 9.37
N ILE A 98 5.37 -1.47 9.75
CA ILE A 98 4.95 -0.25 9.04
C ILE A 98 6.03 0.83 9.15
N LYS A 99 6.59 1.06 10.34
CA LYS A 99 7.70 2.02 10.54
C LYS A 99 8.93 1.68 9.70
N LEU A 100 9.29 0.40 9.65
CA LEU A 100 10.41 -0.06 8.83
C LEU A 100 10.15 0.22 7.36
N GLN A 101 8.95 -0.09 6.87
CA GLN A 101 8.57 0.17 5.48
C GLN A 101 8.57 1.66 5.14
N ILE A 102 8.09 2.53 6.05
CA ILE A 102 8.18 4.00 5.91
C ILE A 102 9.63 4.43 5.75
N LYS A 103 10.54 3.93 6.60
CA LYS A 103 11.96 4.26 6.56
C LYS A 103 12.60 3.81 5.24
N ASP A 104 12.25 2.64 4.74
CA ASP A 104 12.75 2.11 3.47
C ASP A 104 12.29 3.00 2.29
N LEU A 105 11.01 3.38 2.27
CA LEU A 105 10.45 4.30 1.27
C LEU A 105 11.12 5.67 1.28
N GLN A 106 11.35 6.24 2.46
CA GLN A 106 12.08 7.51 2.61
C GLN A 106 13.53 7.39 2.11
N THR A 107 14.20 6.27 2.39
CA THR A 107 15.57 6.02 1.92
C THR A 107 15.63 5.85 0.40
N CYS A 108 14.62 5.20 -0.20
CA CYS A 108 14.47 5.11 -1.66
C CYS A 108 14.24 6.48 -2.31
N GLN A 109 13.48 7.38 -1.67
CA GLN A 109 13.31 8.75 -2.14
C GLN A 109 14.64 9.52 -2.20
N PHE A 110 15.52 9.32 -1.22
CA PHE A 110 16.82 9.99 -1.13
C PHE A 110 17.93 9.36 -2.00
N THR A 111 17.78 8.10 -2.41
CA THR A 111 18.77 7.39 -3.23
C THR A 111 18.49 7.44 -4.72
N MET A 112 17.42 8.10 -5.17
CA MET A 112 17.25 8.47 -6.57
C MET A 112 18.24 9.60 -6.89
N PRO A 113 19.33 9.34 -7.64
CA PRO A 113 20.26 10.40 -7.99
C PRO A 113 19.52 11.43 -8.86
N GLU A 114 19.80 12.72 -8.63
CA GLU A 114 19.39 13.86 -9.47
C GLU A 114 19.94 13.80 -10.92
N THR A 115 20.16 12.63 -11.51
CA THR A 115 20.73 12.48 -12.86
C THR A 115 19.68 12.46 -13.97
N ARG A 116 18.66 13.34 -13.90
CA ARG A 116 17.78 13.59 -15.06
C ARG A 116 17.33 15.05 -15.28
N VAL A 117 18.10 16.04 -14.80
CA VAL A 117 17.86 17.45 -15.23
C VAL A 117 19.08 18.11 -15.92
N ALA A 118 20.28 17.53 -15.87
CA ALA A 118 21.49 18.19 -16.43
C ALA A 118 21.98 17.69 -17.81
N ALA A 119 21.23 16.86 -18.55
CA ALA A 119 21.71 16.30 -19.82
C ALA A 119 20.88 16.65 -21.08
N PHE A 120 19.89 17.53 -20.96
CA PHE A 120 19.16 18.05 -22.12
C PHE A 120 18.99 19.57 -22.00
N GLY A 121 19.97 20.32 -22.50
CA GLY A 121 19.81 21.76 -22.66
C GLY A 121 21.09 22.59 -22.61
N ARG A 122 21.98 22.38 -23.59
CA ARG A 122 22.56 23.43 -24.46
C ARG A 122 23.88 22.95 -25.07
N SER A 123 23.77 22.32 -26.25
CA SER A 123 24.67 22.68 -27.35
C SER A 123 23.96 23.75 -28.19
N SER A 124 24.76 24.59 -28.85
CA SER A 124 24.40 25.56 -29.89
C SER A 124 24.09 26.98 -29.41
N GLY A 125 25.05 27.90 -29.67
CA GLY A 125 24.96 29.34 -29.48
C GLY A 125 26.32 29.95 -29.23
#